data_AF-A0A938K207-F1
#
_entry.id   AF-A0A938K207-F1
#
_cell.length_a   1.000
_cell.length_b   1.000
_cell.length_c   1.000
_cell.angle_alpha   90.00
_cell.angle_beta   90.00
_cell.angle_gamma   90.00
#
_symmetry.space_group_name_H-M   'P 1'
#
loop_
_entity.id
_entity.type
_entity.pdbx_description
1 polymer ?
#
loop_
_entity_poly.entity_id
_entity_poly.type
_entity_poly.pdbx_seq_one_letter_code
_entity_poly.pdbx_strand_id
1 'polypeptide(L)'
;MKRTARLFLGADLALALPTIVFAISSGPPIRRTGAAVDGGVTCTACHRDGGAANSGPGRLRIVASGYQPGVKQNLRVIVDQPGGQRWGFQLTARLASAPAQQAGAFTVNPDTRVRCDSGGPTPATTEAPCNGLVEFASHTSASTRPGTASPGIFTVEWTPPAQDMGDIVFYAAGNGSNGSGNPLGDRIYTTSRTIPACTSNERPALRAAPHAVNAADGRATVASNTLISIFGSAFAPAARRLAWGRSDVASDAGADRLAPELGCLAVEIGGQRAPILYVQNDQINAQAPILAPSGTAEVVVITNPGRPNEMRSPAGTVQLGVYSPAFFTFDGRSIAALNLDASGGIVADSSLYAGAAPARPGQVVRLFGTGFGYSDPVFQPGEFPFDSPRIRDPFTLTIGGIPVAAADILFFGLSGSAPGLFHLDVRLPAALPDGDAAVVVRMGGVETQAGAKIPVRR
;
A
#
# COMPACT_ATOMS: atom_id res chain seq x y z
N MET A 1 -22.70 -82.09 -41.48
CA MET A 1 -22.63 -81.89 -40.01
C MET A 1 -22.38 -80.42 -39.72
N LYS A 2 -23.24 -79.82 -38.88
CA LYS A 2 -23.25 -78.40 -38.51
C LYS A 2 -21.93 -77.95 -37.86
N ARG A 3 -21.45 -76.73 -38.18
CA ARG A 3 -20.76 -75.84 -37.23
C ARG A 3 -20.78 -74.39 -37.72
N THR A 4 -21.58 -73.60 -37.00
CA THR A 4 -21.67 -72.13 -36.94
C THR A 4 -20.56 -71.53 -36.07
N ALA A 5 -20.03 -70.35 -36.42
CA ALA A 5 -19.63 -69.23 -35.53
C ALA A 5 -18.97 -68.13 -36.39
N ARG A 6 -19.63 -67.01 -36.69
CA ARG A 6 -19.78 -65.74 -35.92
C ARG A 6 -18.50 -64.90 -35.84
N LEU A 7 -18.49 -63.87 -36.68
CA LEU A 7 -17.65 -62.66 -36.61
C LEU A 7 -17.81 -61.98 -35.23
N PHE A 8 -16.71 -61.67 -34.56
CA PHE A 8 -16.70 -60.72 -33.44
C PHE A 8 -15.95 -59.46 -33.87
N LEU A 9 -16.68 -58.35 -33.94
CA LEU A 9 -16.16 -57.00 -34.03
C LEU A 9 -15.68 -56.62 -32.62
N GLY A 10 -14.37 -56.51 -32.42
CA GLY A 10 -13.80 -55.96 -31.19
C GLY A 10 -13.84 -54.44 -31.23
N ALA A 11 -14.68 -53.84 -30.40
CA ALA A 11 -14.66 -52.39 -30.15
C ALA A 11 -13.60 -52.10 -29.08
N ASP A 12 -12.47 -51.52 -29.49
CA ASP A 12 -11.45 -51.01 -28.57
C ASP A 12 -11.97 -49.73 -27.91
N LEU A 13 -12.53 -49.89 -26.71
CA LEU A 13 -12.91 -48.80 -25.82
C LEU A 13 -11.63 -48.30 -25.12
N ALA A 14 -10.98 -47.30 -25.71
CA ALA A 14 -9.89 -46.58 -25.05
C ALA A 14 -10.42 -45.87 -23.79
N LEU A 15 -10.20 -46.46 -22.62
CA LEU A 15 -10.45 -45.81 -21.33
C LEU A 15 -9.48 -44.62 -21.18
N ALA A 16 -9.96 -43.42 -21.48
CA ALA A 16 -9.35 -42.20 -20.98
C ALA A 16 -9.62 -42.12 -19.47
N LEU A 17 -8.65 -42.55 -18.65
CA LEU A 17 -8.66 -42.31 -17.21
C LEU A 17 -8.60 -40.80 -16.97
N PRO A 18 -9.61 -40.17 -16.34
CA PRO A 18 -9.48 -38.79 -15.92
C PRO A 18 -8.42 -38.75 -14.81
N THR A 19 -7.29 -38.10 -15.10
CA THR A 19 -6.33 -37.73 -14.05
C THR A 19 -7.05 -36.80 -13.08
N ILE A 20 -7.45 -37.35 -11.92
CA ILE A 20 -7.98 -36.59 -10.80
C ILE A 20 -6.82 -35.74 -10.28
N VAL A 21 -6.74 -34.49 -10.73
CA VAL A 21 -5.78 -33.51 -10.23
C VAL A 21 -6.29 -33.05 -8.87
N PHE A 22 -5.80 -33.69 -7.79
CA PHE A 22 -6.00 -33.19 -6.44
C PHE A 22 -5.43 -31.76 -6.34
N ALA A 23 -6.19 -30.86 -5.69
CA ALA A 23 -5.61 -29.62 -5.19
C ALA A 23 -4.55 -29.99 -4.15
N ILE A 24 -3.27 -29.84 -4.50
CA ILE A 24 -2.14 -30.31 -3.68
C ILE A 24 -1.95 -29.34 -2.52
N SER A 25 -2.57 -29.63 -1.38
CA SER A 25 -2.43 -28.81 -0.18
C SER A 25 -1.01 -28.80 0.41
N SER A 26 -0.09 -29.64 -0.09
CA SER A 26 1.33 -29.63 0.28
C SER A 26 2.20 -28.68 -0.57
N GLY A 27 1.57 -27.83 -1.39
CA GLY A 27 2.23 -26.81 -2.19
C GLY A 27 2.23 -27.12 -3.70
N PRO A 28 2.07 -26.10 -4.56
CA PRO A 28 1.93 -26.28 -6.00
C PRO A 28 3.25 -26.73 -6.65
N PRO A 29 3.21 -27.30 -7.87
CA PRO A 29 4.40 -27.43 -8.71
C PRO A 29 5.14 -26.08 -8.82
N ILE A 30 6.46 -26.08 -8.97
CA ILE A 30 7.23 -24.84 -9.19
C ILE A 30 6.84 -24.12 -10.49
N ARG A 31 7.32 -22.87 -10.66
CA ARG A 31 7.05 -22.02 -11.84
C ARG A 31 5.58 -21.67 -12.05
N ARG A 32 4.88 -21.32 -10.96
CA ARG A 32 3.46 -20.93 -10.95
C ARG A 32 3.20 -19.51 -10.49
N THR A 33 4.26 -18.73 -10.28
CA THR A 33 4.20 -17.33 -9.84
C THR A 33 3.67 -16.38 -10.92
N GLY A 34 3.58 -16.81 -12.18
CA GLY A 34 3.26 -15.97 -13.32
C GLY A 34 4.45 -15.14 -13.84
N ALA A 35 5.65 -15.33 -13.29
CA ALA A 35 6.84 -14.65 -13.78
C ALA A 35 7.14 -15.06 -15.24
N ALA A 36 7.31 -14.07 -16.13
CA ALA A 36 7.56 -14.33 -17.55
C ALA A 36 8.84 -15.14 -17.79
N VAL A 37 9.87 -14.92 -16.96
CA VAL A 37 11.13 -15.68 -16.99
C VAL A 37 10.95 -17.18 -16.71
N ASP A 38 9.86 -17.54 -16.02
CA ASP A 38 9.50 -18.92 -15.69
C ASP A 38 8.45 -19.51 -16.66
N GLY A 39 8.21 -18.84 -17.80
CA GLY A 39 7.21 -19.22 -18.80
C GLY A 39 5.82 -18.62 -18.58
N GLY A 40 5.65 -17.72 -17.60
CA GLY A 40 4.40 -16.97 -17.38
C GLY A 40 3.23 -17.79 -16.87
N VAL A 41 3.45 -19.06 -16.49
CA VAL A 41 2.37 -19.96 -16.08
C VAL A 41 1.95 -19.66 -14.64
N THR A 42 0.66 -19.77 -14.35
CA THR A 42 0.10 -19.58 -13.01
C THR A 42 -0.62 -20.83 -12.49
N CYS A 43 -1.14 -20.76 -11.27
CA CYS A 43 -2.02 -21.80 -10.71
C CYS A 43 -3.33 -21.98 -11.50
N THR A 44 -3.70 -21.08 -12.42
CA THR A 44 -4.87 -21.29 -13.30
C THR A 44 -4.71 -22.49 -14.23
N ALA A 45 -3.50 -23.03 -14.39
CA ALA A 45 -3.29 -24.30 -15.08
C ALA A 45 -4.07 -25.46 -14.46
N CYS A 46 -4.35 -25.40 -13.15
CA CYS A 46 -5.16 -26.37 -12.42
C CYS A 46 -6.50 -25.78 -11.95
N HIS A 47 -6.55 -24.49 -11.58
CA HIS A 47 -7.74 -23.78 -11.09
C HIS A 47 -8.36 -22.90 -12.19
N ARG A 48 -9.15 -23.50 -13.09
CA ARG A 48 -9.51 -22.90 -14.39
C ARG A 48 -10.83 -22.14 -14.42
N ASP A 49 -11.76 -22.50 -13.57
CA ASP A 49 -13.18 -22.07 -13.61
C ASP A 49 -13.47 -20.85 -12.72
N GLY A 50 -12.53 -20.46 -11.85
CA GLY A 50 -12.54 -19.18 -11.15
C GLY A 50 -12.29 -17.96 -12.04
N GLY A 51 -12.00 -18.17 -13.33
CA GLY A 51 -11.67 -17.13 -14.30
C GLY A 51 -10.16 -16.95 -14.52
N ALA A 52 -9.79 -15.94 -15.31
CA ALA A 52 -8.39 -15.60 -15.53
C ALA A 52 -7.72 -15.16 -14.21
N ALA A 53 -6.40 -15.30 -14.11
CA ALA A 53 -5.66 -14.80 -12.96
C ALA A 53 -5.92 -13.30 -12.78
N ASN A 54 -6.04 -12.85 -11.53
CA ASN A 54 -6.40 -11.46 -11.18
C ASN A 54 -7.80 -11.01 -11.63
N SER A 55 -8.72 -11.96 -11.89
CA SER A 55 -10.14 -11.64 -12.09
C SER A 55 -10.94 -11.71 -10.79
N GLY A 56 -11.98 -10.89 -10.68
CA GLY A 56 -12.87 -10.83 -9.51
C GLY A 56 -12.42 -9.85 -8.42
N PRO A 57 -13.06 -9.91 -7.25
CA PRO A 57 -12.93 -8.89 -6.21
C PRO A 57 -11.71 -9.07 -5.28
N GLY A 58 -11.06 -10.24 -5.30
CA GLY A 58 -9.86 -10.52 -4.52
C GLY A 58 -8.57 -9.95 -5.10
N ARG A 59 -7.46 -10.14 -4.39
CA ARG A 59 -6.12 -9.66 -4.77
C ARG A 59 -5.00 -10.38 -4.01
N LEU A 60 -3.78 -10.33 -4.56
CA LEU A 60 -2.54 -10.78 -3.93
C LEU A 60 -1.61 -9.60 -3.64
N ARG A 61 -0.93 -9.65 -2.50
CA ARG A 61 0.05 -8.63 -2.09
C ARG A 61 1.32 -9.29 -1.56
N ILE A 62 2.47 -8.70 -1.89
CA ILE A 62 3.77 -9.01 -1.28
C ILE A 62 4.17 -7.79 -0.45
N VAL A 63 4.28 -7.96 0.86
CA VAL A 63 4.85 -6.95 1.74
C VAL A 63 6.32 -7.29 1.95
N ALA A 64 7.18 -6.40 1.48
CA ALA A 64 8.63 -6.48 1.61
C ALA A 64 9.20 -5.07 1.74
N SER A 65 10.07 -4.87 2.73
CA SER A 65 10.86 -3.65 2.92
C SER A 65 12.16 -3.69 2.11
N GLY A 66 12.94 -2.61 2.12
CA GLY A 66 14.33 -2.67 1.68
C GLY A 66 15.11 -3.75 2.43
N TYR A 67 16.17 -4.29 1.82
CA TYR A 67 16.92 -5.43 2.35
C TYR A 67 18.33 -5.04 2.76
N GLN A 68 18.88 -5.58 3.84
CA GLN A 68 20.30 -5.47 4.15
C GLN A 68 21.01 -6.75 3.68
N PRO A 69 22.12 -6.67 2.92
CA PRO A 69 22.81 -7.86 2.43
C PRO A 69 23.11 -8.88 3.52
N GLY A 70 22.77 -10.14 3.27
CA GLY A 70 22.99 -11.27 4.19
C GLY A 70 22.15 -11.27 5.48
N VAL A 71 21.36 -10.22 5.76
CA VAL A 71 20.52 -10.17 6.97
C VAL A 71 19.16 -10.75 6.67
N LYS A 72 18.84 -11.87 7.33
CA LYS A 72 17.54 -12.52 7.22
C LYS A 72 16.41 -11.57 7.62
N GLN A 73 15.33 -11.57 6.83
CA GLN A 73 14.13 -10.78 7.10
C GLN A 73 12.85 -11.55 6.75
N ASN A 74 11.73 -11.07 7.30
CA ASN A 74 10.41 -11.63 7.05
C ASN A 74 9.73 -10.90 5.88
N LEU A 75 9.24 -11.67 4.92
CA LEU A 75 8.34 -11.23 3.87
C LEU A 75 6.93 -11.68 4.23
N ARG A 76 5.91 -10.96 3.75
CA ARG A 76 4.52 -11.42 3.88
C ARG A 76 3.84 -11.55 2.52
N VAL A 77 3.18 -12.67 2.29
CA VAL A 77 2.31 -12.90 1.13
C VAL A 77 0.87 -12.91 1.61
N ILE A 78 0.07 -11.94 1.17
CA ILE A 78 -1.31 -11.74 1.64
C ILE A 78 -2.27 -12.00 0.49
N VAL A 79 -3.13 -13.01 0.66
CA VAL A 79 -4.19 -13.39 -0.28
C VAL A 79 -5.53 -12.93 0.29
N ASP A 80 -6.17 -12.00 -0.41
CA ASP A 80 -7.48 -11.46 -0.02
C ASP A 80 -8.52 -11.96 -1.02
N GLN A 81 -9.52 -12.69 -0.55
CA GLN A 81 -10.60 -13.20 -1.39
C GLN A 81 -11.91 -13.25 -0.59
N PRO A 82 -12.92 -12.43 -0.96
CA PRO A 82 -14.25 -12.53 -0.39
C PRO A 82 -14.81 -13.95 -0.50
N GLY A 83 -15.27 -14.49 0.63
CA GLY A 83 -15.79 -15.86 0.73
C GLY A 83 -14.71 -16.97 0.68
N GLY A 84 -13.42 -16.62 0.65
CA GLY A 84 -12.34 -17.60 0.76
C GLY A 84 -12.35 -18.31 2.12
N GLN A 85 -12.05 -19.61 2.10
CA GLN A 85 -12.04 -20.49 3.27
C GLN A 85 -10.72 -21.25 3.44
N ARG A 86 -9.81 -21.16 2.46
CA ARG A 86 -8.50 -21.81 2.52
C ARG A 86 -7.52 -21.08 1.62
N TRP A 87 -6.25 -21.09 1.98
CA TRP A 87 -5.26 -20.19 1.39
C TRP A 87 -4.04 -20.96 0.91
N GLY A 88 -3.42 -20.47 -0.17
CA GLY A 88 -2.15 -20.98 -0.64
C GLY A 88 -1.35 -19.91 -1.37
N PHE A 89 -0.03 -20.10 -1.44
CA PHE A 89 0.87 -19.26 -2.23
C PHE A 89 2.03 -20.06 -2.87
N GLN A 90 2.67 -19.41 -3.85
CA GLN A 90 4.05 -19.65 -4.27
C GLN A 90 4.76 -18.31 -4.48
N LEU A 91 6.03 -18.22 -4.12
CA LEU A 91 6.88 -17.02 -4.16
C LEU A 91 8.26 -17.38 -4.73
N THR A 92 8.84 -16.49 -5.54
CA THR A 92 10.25 -16.55 -5.97
C THR A 92 10.89 -15.16 -5.90
N ALA A 93 12.22 -15.09 -5.79
CA ALA A 93 13.00 -13.87 -5.64
C ALA A 93 14.11 -13.80 -6.70
N ARG A 94 14.15 -12.73 -7.49
CA ARG A 94 15.06 -12.55 -8.63
C ARG A 94 15.83 -11.24 -8.55
N LEU A 95 17.01 -11.19 -9.18
CA LEU A 95 17.66 -9.91 -9.45
C LEU A 95 16.88 -9.19 -10.56
N ALA A 96 16.55 -7.91 -10.36
CA ALA A 96 15.83 -7.13 -11.36
C ALA A 96 16.66 -6.95 -12.65
N SER A 97 17.99 -6.84 -12.50
CA SER A 97 18.94 -6.73 -13.61
C SER A 97 19.16 -8.05 -14.36
N ALA A 98 18.88 -9.19 -13.73
CA ALA A 98 19.04 -10.52 -14.30
C ALA A 98 17.92 -11.45 -13.81
N PRO A 99 16.68 -11.34 -14.36
CA PRO A 99 15.51 -12.03 -13.82
C PRO A 99 15.60 -13.56 -13.77
N ALA A 100 16.53 -14.17 -14.52
CA ALA A 100 16.78 -15.61 -14.49
C ALA A 100 17.60 -16.05 -13.26
N GLN A 101 18.31 -15.13 -12.61
CA GLN A 101 19.15 -15.41 -11.46
C GLN A 101 18.35 -15.35 -10.16
N GLN A 102 18.65 -16.27 -9.25
CA GLN A 102 18.11 -16.28 -7.88
C GLN A 102 18.64 -15.08 -7.08
N ALA A 103 17.78 -14.47 -6.27
CA ALA A 103 18.17 -13.43 -5.32
C ALA A 103 17.93 -13.88 -3.87
N GLY A 104 19.02 -14.25 -3.20
CA GLY A 104 18.97 -14.72 -1.81
C GLY A 104 18.43 -16.14 -1.67
N ALA A 105 18.07 -16.52 -0.46
CA ALA A 105 17.59 -17.87 -0.13
C ALA A 105 16.39 -17.80 0.83
N PHE A 106 15.37 -18.60 0.57
CA PHE A 106 14.23 -18.78 1.46
C PHE A 106 14.56 -19.79 2.56
N THR A 107 14.03 -19.57 3.76
CA THR A 107 14.19 -20.53 4.87
C THR A 107 13.03 -21.53 4.88
N VAL A 108 13.36 -22.83 4.98
CA VAL A 108 12.38 -23.90 5.19
C VAL A 108 11.95 -23.91 6.65
N ASN A 109 10.64 -23.96 6.89
CA ASN A 109 10.06 -24.12 8.22
C ASN A 109 8.71 -24.89 8.10
N PRO A 110 8.03 -25.24 9.21
CA PRO A 110 6.77 -26.01 9.14
C PRO A 110 5.68 -25.40 8.26
N ASP A 111 5.69 -24.08 8.08
CA ASP A 111 4.70 -23.33 7.29
C ASP A 111 5.14 -23.05 5.85
N THR A 112 6.45 -23.12 5.58
CA THR A 112 7.06 -22.76 4.30
C THR A 112 7.94 -23.88 3.76
N ARG A 113 7.60 -24.34 2.56
CA ARG A 113 8.36 -25.33 1.80
C ARG A 113 9.06 -24.68 0.61
N VAL A 114 10.32 -25.06 0.36
CA VAL A 114 11.15 -24.50 -0.72
C VAL A 114 11.56 -25.61 -1.68
N ARG A 115 11.20 -25.47 -2.97
CA ARG A 115 11.65 -26.35 -4.07
C ARG A 115 12.67 -25.63 -4.93
N CYS A 116 13.62 -26.41 -5.45
CA CYS A 116 14.69 -25.95 -6.30
C CYS A 116 14.39 -26.25 -7.76
N ASP A 117 14.71 -25.32 -8.64
CA ASP A 117 14.55 -25.49 -10.07
C ASP A 117 15.87 -25.82 -10.76
N SER A 118 15.97 -27.04 -11.30
CA SER A 118 17.13 -27.53 -12.04
C SER A 118 17.16 -27.14 -13.52
N GLY A 119 16.19 -26.34 -13.99
CA GLY A 119 16.13 -25.88 -15.39
C GLY A 119 15.54 -26.89 -16.38
N GLY A 120 15.05 -28.04 -15.89
CA GLY A 120 14.41 -29.06 -16.73
C GLY A 120 13.05 -28.63 -17.31
N PRO A 121 12.51 -29.39 -18.30
CA PRO A 121 11.19 -29.13 -18.89
C PRO A 121 10.05 -29.47 -17.94
N THR A 122 10.26 -30.40 -17.00
CA THR A 122 9.30 -30.76 -15.96
C THR A 122 9.58 -29.97 -14.69
N PRO A 123 8.55 -29.45 -14.00
CA PRO A 123 8.71 -28.81 -12.70
C PRO A 123 9.44 -29.74 -11.73
N ALA A 124 10.60 -29.29 -11.24
CA ALA A 124 11.42 -30.06 -10.33
C ALA A 124 10.71 -30.30 -8.98
N THR A 125 10.98 -31.46 -8.40
CA THR A 125 10.47 -31.89 -7.08
C THR A 125 11.53 -31.79 -5.99
N THR A 126 12.77 -31.43 -6.34
CA THR A 126 13.90 -31.31 -5.43
C THR A 126 13.61 -30.27 -4.36
N GLU A 127 13.77 -30.67 -3.09
CA GLU A 127 13.64 -29.78 -1.94
C GLU A 127 14.95 -29.01 -1.69
N ALA A 128 14.85 -27.86 -1.05
CA ALA A 128 16.00 -27.14 -0.52
C ALA A 128 16.84 -28.02 0.43
N PRO A 129 18.16 -27.77 0.58
CA PRO A 129 18.91 -26.59 0.09
C PRO A 129 19.16 -26.61 -1.43
N CYS A 130 18.97 -25.46 -2.07
CA CYS A 130 19.01 -25.35 -3.53
C CYS A 130 20.40 -25.04 -4.10
N ASN A 131 21.40 -24.77 -3.26
CA ASN A 131 22.82 -24.63 -3.65
C ASN A 131 23.03 -23.70 -4.87
N GLY A 132 22.34 -22.56 -4.89
CA GLY A 132 22.43 -21.56 -5.96
C GLY A 132 21.45 -21.76 -7.12
N LEU A 133 20.69 -22.85 -7.14
CA LEU A 133 19.53 -22.98 -8.02
C LEU A 133 18.43 -21.99 -7.62
N VAL A 134 17.57 -21.71 -8.58
CA VAL A 134 16.36 -20.92 -8.42
C VAL A 134 15.42 -21.56 -7.39
N GLU A 135 14.88 -20.75 -6.50
CA GLU A 135 14.02 -21.21 -5.41
C GLU A 135 12.57 -20.77 -5.56
N PHE A 136 11.66 -21.67 -5.21
CA PHE A 136 10.22 -21.42 -5.11
C PHE A 136 9.75 -21.79 -3.70
N ALA A 137 9.50 -20.77 -2.87
CA ALA A 137 8.85 -20.93 -1.57
C ALA A 137 7.33 -21.08 -1.75
N SER A 138 6.69 -21.91 -0.95
CA SER A 138 5.26 -22.16 -1.01
C SER A 138 4.71 -22.64 0.33
N HIS A 139 3.39 -22.60 0.47
CA HIS A 139 2.68 -23.11 1.63
C HIS A 139 2.88 -24.63 1.81
N THR A 140 2.72 -25.09 3.05
CA THR A 140 2.57 -26.50 3.42
C THR A 140 1.11 -26.79 3.74
N SER A 141 0.76 -28.06 3.97
CA SER A 141 -0.58 -28.42 4.43
C SER A 141 -0.94 -27.73 5.75
N ALA A 142 0.04 -27.56 6.64
CA ALA A 142 -0.11 -26.91 7.94
C ALA A 142 -0.48 -25.42 7.81
N SER A 143 0.07 -24.71 6.81
CA SER A 143 -0.16 -23.27 6.67
C SER A 143 -1.39 -22.89 5.83
N THR A 144 -2.16 -23.86 5.33
CA THR A 144 -3.33 -23.58 4.47
C THR A 144 -4.55 -22.97 5.19
N ARG A 145 -4.59 -23.04 6.53
CA ARG A 145 -5.64 -22.43 7.39
C ARG A 145 -7.08 -22.68 6.92
N PRO A 146 -7.54 -23.94 6.93
CA PRO A 146 -8.90 -24.26 6.54
C PRO A 146 -9.93 -23.61 7.49
N GLY A 147 -11.00 -23.04 6.92
CA GLY A 147 -12.10 -22.43 7.64
C GLY A 147 -11.85 -21.01 8.16
N THR A 148 -10.69 -20.41 7.88
CA THR A 148 -10.42 -19.03 8.32
C THR A 148 -10.90 -18.02 7.29
N ALA A 149 -11.49 -16.92 7.76
CA ALA A 149 -11.92 -15.81 6.92
C ALA A 149 -10.73 -15.09 6.24
N SER A 150 -11.04 -14.30 5.21
CA SER A 150 -10.08 -13.45 4.52
C SER A 150 -9.47 -12.40 5.46
N PRO A 151 -8.16 -12.05 5.32
CA PRO A 151 -7.21 -12.59 4.35
C PRO A 151 -6.36 -13.76 4.88
N GLY A 152 -5.85 -14.59 3.96
CA GLY A 152 -4.76 -15.52 4.22
C GLY A 152 -3.41 -14.81 4.21
N ILE A 153 -2.59 -14.98 5.24
CA ILE A 153 -1.33 -14.22 5.45
C ILE A 153 -0.16 -15.18 5.70
N PHE A 154 0.73 -15.37 4.73
CA PHE A 154 1.91 -16.20 4.90
C PHE A 154 3.13 -15.36 5.27
N THR A 155 3.84 -15.71 6.34
CA THR A 155 5.13 -15.12 6.69
C THR A 155 6.22 -16.03 6.16
N VAL A 156 7.06 -15.50 5.27
CA VAL A 156 8.14 -16.23 4.60
C VAL A 156 9.48 -15.61 5.02
N GLU A 157 10.32 -16.41 5.65
CA GLU A 157 11.69 -16.01 5.99
C GLU A 157 12.58 -16.04 4.73
N TRP A 158 13.30 -14.95 4.48
CA TRP A 158 14.18 -14.81 3.34
C TRP A 158 15.47 -14.10 3.73
N THR A 159 16.61 -14.67 3.34
CA THR A 159 17.94 -14.07 3.48
C THR A 159 18.36 -13.49 2.14
N PRO A 160 18.55 -12.16 2.01
CA PRO A 160 19.05 -11.53 0.80
C PRO A 160 20.45 -12.04 0.42
N PRO A 161 20.92 -11.79 -0.82
CA PRO A 161 22.32 -12.06 -1.18
C PRO A 161 23.29 -11.43 -0.17
N ALA A 162 24.44 -12.08 0.04
CA ALA A 162 25.45 -11.64 1.02
C ALA A 162 26.09 -10.28 0.65
N GLN A 163 25.97 -9.88 -0.62
CA GLN A 163 26.37 -8.58 -1.14
C GLN A 163 25.14 -7.86 -1.71
N ASP A 164 25.20 -6.53 -1.82
CA ASP A 164 24.16 -5.81 -2.53
C ASP A 164 24.30 -6.08 -4.03
N MET A 165 23.28 -6.70 -4.62
CA MET A 165 23.26 -7.13 -6.02
C MET A 165 22.28 -6.31 -6.87
N GLY A 166 21.86 -5.14 -6.37
CA GLY A 166 20.85 -4.31 -7.02
C GLY A 166 19.43 -4.62 -6.55
N ASP A 167 18.46 -4.08 -7.29
CA ASP A 167 17.05 -4.26 -6.99
C ASP A 167 16.64 -5.75 -7.06
N ILE A 168 15.81 -6.16 -6.12
CA ILE A 168 15.30 -7.53 -6.02
C ILE A 168 13.82 -7.51 -6.32
N VAL A 169 13.39 -8.33 -7.27
CA VAL A 169 11.98 -8.49 -7.65
C VAL A 169 11.46 -9.82 -7.15
N PHE A 170 10.39 -9.77 -6.37
CA PHE A 170 9.61 -10.92 -5.97
C PHE A 170 8.44 -11.12 -6.91
N TYR A 171 8.18 -12.37 -7.29
CA TYR A 171 6.97 -12.75 -8.01
C TYR A 171 6.20 -13.76 -7.16
N ALA A 172 4.89 -13.58 -7.06
CA ALA A 172 4.04 -14.49 -6.30
C ALA A 172 2.75 -14.83 -7.03
N ALA A 173 2.26 -16.04 -6.75
CA ALA A 173 0.89 -16.43 -7.00
C ALA A 173 0.21 -16.84 -5.70
N GLY A 174 -1.07 -16.55 -5.56
CA GLY A 174 -1.91 -16.85 -4.41
C GLY A 174 -3.20 -17.54 -4.85
N ASN A 175 -3.67 -18.49 -4.05
CA ASN A 175 -4.96 -19.15 -4.21
C ASN A 175 -5.88 -18.75 -3.05
N GLY A 176 -6.98 -18.07 -3.36
CA GLY A 176 -8.12 -17.92 -2.46
C GLY A 176 -9.13 -19.02 -2.76
N SER A 177 -9.09 -20.10 -1.98
CA SER A 177 -9.90 -21.29 -2.22
C SER A 177 -11.22 -21.26 -1.47
N ASN A 178 -12.25 -21.87 -2.06
CA ASN A 178 -13.57 -22.05 -1.44
C ASN A 178 -13.63 -23.23 -0.44
N GLY A 179 -12.53 -23.96 -0.25
CA GLY A 179 -12.45 -25.06 0.73
C GLY A 179 -13.07 -26.39 0.29
N SER A 180 -13.53 -26.51 -0.97
CA SER A 180 -14.26 -27.69 -1.47
C SER A 180 -13.40 -28.94 -1.74
N GLY A 181 -12.08 -28.88 -1.48
CA GLY A 181 -11.14 -29.99 -1.66
C GLY A 181 -10.79 -30.30 -3.12
N ASN A 182 -11.30 -29.52 -4.07
CA ASN A 182 -11.05 -29.64 -5.50
C ASN A 182 -10.73 -28.26 -6.08
N PRO A 183 -10.19 -28.17 -7.31
CA PRO A 183 -9.73 -26.89 -7.84
C PRO A 183 -10.86 -25.96 -8.33
N LEU A 184 -12.12 -26.40 -8.30
CA LEU A 184 -13.24 -25.65 -8.85
C LEU A 184 -13.69 -24.50 -7.93
N GLY A 185 -13.93 -23.34 -8.53
CA GLY A 185 -14.37 -22.11 -7.85
C GLY A 185 -13.26 -21.37 -7.09
N ASP A 186 -12.03 -21.89 -7.12
CA ASP A 186 -10.85 -21.26 -6.54
C ASP A 186 -10.40 -20.05 -7.39
N ARG A 187 -9.96 -18.97 -6.73
CA ARG A 187 -9.50 -17.76 -7.40
C ARG A 187 -8.00 -17.59 -7.29
N ILE A 188 -7.35 -17.40 -8.45
CA ILE A 188 -5.90 -17.23 -8.54
C ILE A 188 -5.54 -15.77 -8.76
N TYR A 189 -4.57 -15.31 -7.99
CA TYR A 189 -4.03 -13.96 -8.04
C TYR A 189 -2.52 -14.03 -8.24
N THR A 190 -1.97 -13.08 -8.99
CA THR A 190 -0.52 -12.94 -9.18
C THR A 190 -0.12 -11.49 -8.96
N THR A 191 1.09 -11.29 -8.43
CA THR A 191 1.65 -9.95 -8.21
C THR A 191 3.17 -10.01 -8.23
N SER A 192 3.79 -8.85 -8.40
CA SER A 192 5.23 -8.67 -8.26
C SER A 192 5.54 -7.47 -7.37
N ARG A 193 6.63 -7.56 -6.60
CA ARG A 193 7.12 -6.46 -5.78
C ARG A 193 8.62 -6.32 -5.95
N THR A 194 9.05 -5.12 -6.34
CA THR A 194 10.48 -4.77 -6.37
C THR A 194 10.85 -4.06 -5.08
N ILE A 195 11.91 -4.52 -4.42
CA ILE A 195 12.57 -3.84 -3.33
C ILE A 195 13.94 -3.33 -3.82
N PRO A 196 14.30 -2.09 -3.51
CA PRO A 196 15.55 -1.55 -4.01
C PRO A 196 16.78 -2.04 -3.29
N ALA A 197 17.90 -1.96 -3.98
CA ALA A 197 19.20 -1.84 -3.37
C ALA A 197 19.39 -0.47 -2.70
N CYS A 198 20.07 -0.44 -1.56
CA CYS A 198 20.35 0.78 -0.81
C CYS A 198 21.81 1.20 -1.04
N THR A 199 22.15 1.42 -2.29
CA THR A 199 23.52 1.68 -2.77
C THR A 199 23.85 3.15 -2.98
N SER A 200 22.90 4.06 -2.72
CA SER A 200 23.14 5.49 -2.88
C SER A 200 24.31 5.93 -2.01
N ASN A 201 25.26 6.65 -2.61
CA ASN A 201 26.37 7.31 -1.92
C ASN A 201 26.26 8.84 -2.04
N GLU A 202 25.09 9.35 -2.44
CA GLU A 202 24.77 10.77 -2.42
C GLU A 202 24.24 11.20 -1.04
N ARG A 203 24.85 12.23 -0.45
CA ARG A 203 24.36 12.81 0.80
C ARG A 203 23.07 13.59 0.51
N PRO A 204 21.95 13.28 1.19
CA PRO A 204 20.72 14.05 1.01
C PRO A 204 20.92 15.48 1.50
N ALA A 205 20.31 16.44 0.80
CA ALA A 205 20.35 17.84 1.20
C ALA A 205 18.94 18.41 1.28
N LEU A 206 18.64 19.10 2.38
CA LEU A 206 17.40 19.85 2.54
C LEU A 206 17.49 21.15 1.72
N ARG A 207 16.36 21.60 1.17
CA ARG A 207 16.23 22.95 0.61
C ARG A 207 16.37 23.98 1.72
N ALA A 208 16.68 25.23 1.35
CA ALA A 208 16.58 26.38 2.24
C ALA A 208 15.23 26.42 2.97
N ALA A 209 15.25 26.89 4.23
CA ALA A 209 14.10 26.93 5.12
C ALA A 209 12.85 27.57 4.45
N PRO A 210 11.65 27.08 4.78
CA PRO A 210 11.33 26.04 5.76
C PRO A 210 11.71 24.63 5.29
N HIS A 211 12.29 23.83 6.20
CA HIS A 211 12.82 22.49 5.88
C HIS A 211 11.72 21.41 5.86
N ALA A 212 10.63 21.64 6.59
CA ALA A 212 9.40 20.89 6.48
C ALA A 212 8.23 21.86 6.53
N VAL A 213 7.18 21.57 5.78
CA VAL A 213 5.96 22.39 5.72
C VAL A 213 4.74 21.50 5.83
N ASN A 214 3.61 22.07 6.23
CA ASN A 214 2.33 21.41 6.09
C ASN A 214 2.07 21.12 4.59
N ALA A 215 1.82 19.85 4.25
CA ALA A 215 1.71 19.40 2.86
C ALA A 215 0.49 19.99 2.13
N ALA A 216 -0.51 20.48 2.86
CA ALA A 216 -1.75 20.99 2.29
C ALA A 216 -1.66 22.46 1.85
N ASP A 217 -0.83 23.28 2.52
CA ASP A 217 -0.75 24.72 2.28
C ASP A 217 0.67 25.31 2.19
N GLY A 218 1.71 24.51 2.46
CA GLY A 218 3.09 24.96 2.44
C GLY A 218 3.53 25.86 3.59
N ARG A 219 2.71 26.05 4.65
CA ARG A 219 3.11 26.83 5.82
C ARG A 219 4.18 26.11 6.65
N ALA A 220 5.07 26.89 7.25
CA ALA A 220 6.24 26.42 7.99
C ALA A 220 5.93 25.78 9.36
N THR A 221 4.73 25.97 9.91
CA THR A 221 4.34 25.38 11.19
C THR A 221 3.72 24.00 10.97
N VAL A 222 4.20 23.00 11.70
CA VAL A 222 3.66 21.64 11.69
C VAL A 222 3.20 21.23 13.09
N ALA A 223 2.26 20.30 13.16
CA ALA A 223 1.77 19.72 14.42
C ALA A 223 1.85 18.19 14.36
N SER A 224 1.69 17.51 15.49
CA SER A 224 1.60 16.04 15.54
C SER A 224 0.59 15.51 14.52
N ASN A 225 0.90 14.37 13.88
CA ASN A 225 0.06 13.71 12.87
C ASN A 225 -0.24 14.51 11.59
N THR A 226 0.29 15.73 11.43
CA THR A 226 0.12 16.55 10.22
C THR A 226 0.83 15.89 9.04
N LEU A 227 0.20 15.84 7.87
CA LEU A 227 0.89 15.50 6.64
C LEU A 227 1.82 16.64 6.25
N ILE A 228 3.08 16.33 6.04
CA ILE A 228 4.14 17.30 5.78
C ILE A 228 4.86 16.99 4.47
N SER A 229 5.41 18.05 3.87
CA SER A 229 6.32 17.95 2.72
C SER A 229 7.70 18.47 3.10
N ILE A 230 8.73 17.75 2.67
CA ILE A 230 10.15 18.11 2.81
C ILE A 230 10.72 18.17 1.39
N PHE A 231 11.37 19.29 1.06
CA PHE A 231 11.97 19.53 -0.26
C PHE A 231 13.49 19.54 -0.16
N GLY A 232 14.17 19.13 -1.23
CA GLY A 232 15.62 19.05 -1.25
C GLY A 232 16.18 18.38 -2.48
N SER A 233 17.20 17.56 -2.30
CA SER A 233 17.84 16.80 -3.38
C SER A 233 18.46 15.52 -2.84
N ALA A 234 18.77 14.58 -3.74
CA ALA A 234 19.40 13.29 -3.39
C ALA A 234 18.58 12.42 -2.42
N PHE A 235 17.25 12.56 -2.41
CA PHE A 235 16.37 11.71 -1.60
C PHE A 235 16.10 10.34 -2.24
N ALA A 236 16.18 10.26 -3.57
CA ALA A 236 16.08 9.03 -4.35
C ALA A 236 16.72 9.26 -5.74
N PRO A 237 17.06 8.23 -6.51
CA PRO A 237 17.51 8.40 -7.91
C PRO A 237 16.48 9.19 -8.74
N ALA A 238 16.93 10.03 -9.68
CA ALA A 238 16.09 10.99 -10.41
C ALA A 238 14.85 10.38 -11.11
N ALA A 239 14.97 9.17 -11.66
CA ALA A 239 13.86 8.48 -12.34
C ALA A 239 12.90 7.75 -11.38
N ARG A 240 13.21 7.73 -10.07
CA ARG A 240 12.53 6.91 -9.09
C ARG A 240 11.48 7.71 -8.32
N ARG A 241 10.26 7.19 -8.34
CA ARG A 241 9.15 7.66 -7.50
C ARG A 241 8.60 6.48 -6.73
N LEU A 242 8.45 6.64 -5.43
CA LEU A 242 7.91 5.63 -4.53
C LEU A 242 6.76 6.24 -3.76
N ALA A 243 5.67 5.50 -3.66
CA ALA A 243 4.56 5.83 -2.80
C ALA A 243 4.14 4.56 -2.06
N TRP A 244 3.72 4.70 -0.80
CA TRP A 244 2.93 3.66 -0.16
C TRP A 244 1.48 3.81 -0.62
N GLY A 245 0.90 2.76 -1.20
CA GLY A 245 -0.54 2.59 -1.24
C GLY A 245 -1.03 1.86 0.02
N ARG A 246 -2.33 1.98 0.34
CA ARG A 246 -2.97 1.12 1.36
C ARG A 246 -2.75 -0.37 1.07
N SER A 247 -2.61 -0.73 -0.21
CA SER A 247 -2.23 -2.08 -0.64
C SER A 247 -0.83 -2.50 -0.18
N ASP A 248 0.11 -1.59 0.00
CA ASP A 248 1.48 -1.96 0.34
C ASP A 248 1.65 -2.26 1.84
N VAL A 249 0.68 -1.90 2.68
CA VAL A 249 0.77 -2.02 4.13
C VAL A 249 0.36 -3.40 4.63
N ALA A 250 1.24 -3.99 5.44
CA ALA A 250 0.98 -5.22 6.18
C ALA A 250 -0.02 -4.93 7.30
N SER A 251 -1.16 -5.62 7.29
CA SER A 251 -2.03 -5.71 8.47
C SER A 251 -1.33 -6.64 9.47
N ASP A 252 -0.36 -6.15 10.24
CA ASP A 252 -0.02 -6.84 11.49
C ASP A 252 -1.29 -6.81 12.35
N ALA A 253 -1.57 -7.88 13.08
CA ALA A 253 -2.79 -8.08 13.86
C ALA A 253 -3.00 -6.95 14.90
N GLY A 254 -3.55 -5.81 14.47
CA GLY A 254 -3.83 -4.66 15.33
C GLY A 254 -3.87 -3.28 14.64
N ALA A 255 -3.08 -3.02 13.59
CA ALA A 255 -3.20 -1.78 12.79
C ALA A 255 -2.41 -1.89 11.49
N ASP A 256 -3.04 -1.63 10.35
CA ASP A 256 -2.35 -1.31 9.09
C ASP A 256 -1.46 -0.08 9.37
N ARG A 257 -0.12 -0.23 9.37
CA ARG A 257 0.81 0.88 9.65
C ARG A 257 1.90 1.06 8.58
N LEU A 258 2.14 2.30 8.18
CA LEU A 258 3.27 2.66 7.31
C LEU A 258 4.61 2.39 8.00
N ALA A 259 5.54 1.78 7.27
CA ALA A 259 6.91 1.64 7.74
C ALA A 259 7.58 3.04 7.85
N PRO A 260 8.46 3.25 8.84
CA PRO A 260 9.22 4.51 9.00
C PRO A 260 10.36 4.68 7.96
N GLU A 261 10.43 3.78 6.98
CA GLU A 261 11.38 3.82 5.87
C GLU A 261 10.63 3.57 4.55
N LEU A 262 10.94 4.34 3.52
CA LEU A 262 10.50 4.09 2.15
C LEU A 262 11.69 4.22 1.21
N GLY A 263 12.04 3.11 0.56
CA GLY A 263 13.04 3.13 -0.49
C GLY A 263 14.44 3.53 -0.05
N CYS A 264 14.91 2.98 1.08
CA CYS A 264 16.21 3.33 1.68
C CYS A 264 16.27 4.75 2.23
N LEU A 265 15.12 5.37 2.49
CA LEU A 265 15.03 6.71 3.05
C LEU A 265 14.23 6.68 4.35
N ALA A 266 14.72 7.38 5.36
CA ALA A 266 13.97 7.69 6.56
C ALA A 266 14.05 9.19 6.86
N VAL A 267 13.05 9.70 7.59
CA VAL A 267 13.02 11.08 8.07
C VAL A 267 12.97 11.05 9.60
N GLU A 268 13.79 11.86 10.24
CA GLU A 268 13.74 12.13 11.68
C GLU A 268 13.26 13.56 11.92
N ILE A 269 12.26 13.73 12.80
CA ILE A 269 11.81 15.04 13.29
C ILE A 269 11.79 15.00 14.81
N GLY A 270 12.56 15.88 15.45
CA GLY A 270 12.70 15.88 16.90
C GLY A 270 13.22 14.55 17.45
N GLY A 271 14.09 13.86 16.68
CA GLY A 271 14.63 12.54 17.02
C GLY A 271 13.68 11.37 16.80
N GLN A 272 12.45 11.60 16.32
CA GLN A 272 11.48 10.52 16.03
C GLN A 272 11.38 10.23 14.54
N ARG A 273 11.27 8.95 14.17
CA ARG A 273 11.04 8.52 12.79
C ARG A 273 9.64 8.93 12.32
N ALA A 274 9.58 9.69 11.22
CA ALA A 274 8.35 10.07 10.56
C ALA A 274 7.93 8.98 9.54
N PRO A 275 6.69 8.46 9.60
CA PRO A 275 6.17 7.58 8.56
C PRO A 275 6.14 8.29 7.20
N ILE A 276 6.75 7.67 6.18
CA ILE A 276 6.85 8.27 4.84
C ILE A 276 5.70 7.76 3.97
N LEU A 277 5.06 8.65 3.21
CA LEU A 277 4.01 8.31 2.25
C LEU A 277 4.54 8.31 0.82
N TYR A 278 5.46 9.22 0.51
CA TYR A 278 5.95 9.45 -0.84
C TYR A 278 7.42 9.88 -0.83
N VAL A 279 8.19 9.41 -1.81
CA VAL A 279 9.55 9.84 -2.09
C VAL A 279 9.76 9.99 -3.60
N GLN A 280 10.35 11.10 -3.98
CA GLN A 280 11.09 11.29 -5.24
C GLN A 280 12.40 12.02 -4.94
N ASN A 281 13.24 12.27 -5.96
CA ASN A 281 14.59 12.83 -5.77
C ASN A 281 14.65 14.13 -4.94
N ASP A 282 13.67 15.00 -5.08
CA ASP A 282 13.64 16.35 -4.51
C ASP A 282 12.47 16.61 -3.54
N GLN A 283 11.62 15.60 -3.29
CA GLN A 283 10.46 15.73 -2.40
C GLN A 283 10.16 14.46 -1.63
N ILE A 284 9.86 14.62 -0.35
CA ILE A 284 9.31 13.61 0.55
C ILE A 284 7.98 14.12 1.07
N ASN A 285 6.94 13.29 1.04
CA ASN A 285 5.75 13.51 1.86
C ASN A 285 5.71 12.48 2.99
N ALA A 286 5.51 12.95 4.20
CA ALA A 286 5.51 12.14 5.41
C ALA A 286 4.38 12.57 6.33
N GLN A 287 4.09 11.76 7.36
CA GLN A 287 3.28 12.18 8.48
C GLN A 287 4.21 12.60 9.62
N ALA A 288 3.99 13.79 10.18
CA ALA A 288 4.71 14.25 11.36
C ALA A 288 4.52 13.24 12.51
N PRO A 289 5.60 12.89 13.23
CA PRO A 289 5.51 12.01 14.39
C PRO A 289 4.81 12.72 15.56
N ILE A 290 4.89 12.17 16.78
CA ILE A 290 4.40 12.89 17.96
C ILE A 290 5.41 13.96 18.35
N LEU A 291 4.99 15.22 18.27
CA LEU A 291 5.84 16.38 18.48
C LEU A 291 5.45 17.14 19.75
N ALA A 292 6.37 17.97 20.22
CA ALA A 292 6.06 18.97 21.24
C ALA A 292 5.00 19.97 20.71
N PRO A 293 4.15 20.54 21.58
CA PRO A 293 3.06 21.42 21.17
C PRO A 293 3.52 22.81 20.65
N SER A 294 4.79 23.16 20.85
CA SER A 294 5.36 24.46 20.46
C SER A 294 6.89 24.40 20.44
N GLY A 295 7.53 25.44 19.89
CA GLY A 295 8.99 25.54 19.79
C GLY A 295 9.50 25.05 18.44
N THR A 296 10.75 24.62 18.36
CA THR A 296 11.34 24.11 17.12
C THR A 296 11.78 22.66 17.29
N ALA A 297 11.77 21.90 16.20
CA ALA A 297 12.35 20.57 16.13
C ALA A 297 13.37 20.50 15.01
N GLU A 298 14.39 19.66 15.22
CA GLU A 298 15.34 19.29 14.18
C GLU A 298 14.67 18.41 13.11
N VAL A 299 15.02 18.61 11.84
CA VAL A 299 14.61 17.79 10.69
C VAL A 299 15.86 17.21 10.04
N VAL A 300 15.92 15.89 9.90
CA VAL A 300 17.02 15.18 9.24
C VAL A 300 16.46 14.17 8.26
N VAL A 301 16.99 14.18 7.03
CA VAL A 301 16.75 13.12 6.05
C VAL A 301 17.92 12.15 6.07
N ILE A 302 17.62 10.87 6.09
CA ILE A 302 18.59 9.79 6.20
C ILE A 302 18.46 8.84 5.02
N THR A 303 19.52 8.72 4.24
CA THR A 303 19.65 7.67 3.22
C THR A 303 20.36 6.46 3.82
N ASN A 304 19.91 5.28 3.44
CA ASN A 304 20.40 3.98 3.91
C ASN A 304 20.38 3.86 5.46
N PRO A 305 19.25 4.17 6.12
CA PRO A 305 19.18 4.15 7.58
C PRO A 305 19.56 2.78 8.15
N GLY A 306 20.39 2.76 9.20
CA GLY A 306 20.88 1.57 9.89
C GLY A 306 21.93 0.75 9.13
N ARG A 307 22.41 1.21 7.97
CA ARG A 307 23.36 0.48 7.11
C ARG A 307 24.77 1.07 7.20
N PRO A 308 25.82 0.30 6.82
CA PRO A 308 27.20 0.81 6.83
C PRO A 308 27.43 2.07 5.99
N ASN A 309 26.63 2.29 4.94
CA ASN A 309 26.64 3.48 4.08
C ASN A 309 25.52 4.48 4.42
N GLU A 310 25.06 4.52 5.67
CA GLU A 310 24.12 5.54 6.14
C GLU A 310 24.70 6.95 5.92
N MET A 311 23.90 7.85 5.36
CA MET A 311 24.23 9.27 5.32
C MET A 311 23.05 10.10 5.80
N ARG A 312 23.38 11.16 6.53
CA ARG A 312 22.44 12.12 7.07
C ARG A 312 22.62 13.47 6.39
N SER A 313 21.52 14.15 6.12
CA SER A 313 21.55 15.56 5.72
C SER A 313 22.11 16.42 6.84
N PRO A 314 22.62 17.62 6.56
CA PRO A 314 22.71 18.66 7.59
C PRO A 314 21.35 18.83 8.28
N ALA A 315 21.39 19.11 9.58
CA ALA A 315 20.20 19.35 10.38
C ALA A 315 19.46 20.62 9.92
N GLY A 316 18.19 20.46 9.55
CA GLY A 316 17.26 21.57 9.37
C GLY A 316 16.42 21.79 10.61
N THR A 317 15.59 22.83 10.60
CA THR A 317 14.60 23.11 11.64
C THR A 317 13.20 23.29 11.07
N VAL A 318 12.20 22.94 11.88
CA VAL A 318 10.77 23.20 11.64
C VAL A 318 10.11 23.82 12.87
N GLN A 319 9.16 24.72 12.63
CA GLN A 319 8.36 25.34 13.69
C GLN A 319 7.22 24.41 14.11
N LEU A 320 7.01 24.26 15.41
CA LEU A 320 5.96 23.43 15.98
C LEU A 320 4.77 24.27 16.46
N GLY A 321 3.59 23.68 16.36
CA GLY A 321 2.35 24.18 16.95
C GLY A 321 1.44 23.05 17.43
N VAL A 322 0.43 23.40 18.24
CA VAL A 322 -0.59 22.45 18.71
C VAL A 322 -1.45 21.97 17.54
N TYR A 323 -1.79 22.90 16.64
CA TYR A 323 -2.56 22.66 15.43
C TYR A 323 -1.83 23.26 14.23
N SER A 324 -1.99 22.63 13.07
CA SER A 324 -1.62 23.19 11.76
C SER A 324 -2.75 22.86 10.78
N PRO A 325 -3.97 23.40 11.00
CA PRO A 325 -5.12 23.02 10.20
C PRO A 325 -4.94 23.57 8.79
N ALA A 326 -5.14 22.74 7.78
CA ALA A 326 -5.07 23.14 6.38
C ALA A 326 -5.89 22.21 5.48
N PHE A 327 -6.50 22.76 4.43
CA PHE A 327 -7.17 21.98 3.38
C PHE A 327 -6.23 21.73 2.21
N PHE A 328 -6.26 20.55 1.59
CA PHE A 328 -5.55 20.36 0.34
C PHE A 328 -6.23 21.18 -0.75
N THR A 329 -5.46 21.80 -1.65
CA THR A 329 -6.02 22.66 -2.71
C THR A 329 -5.39 22.37 -4.07
N PHE A 330 -6.16 22.57 -5.14
CA PHE A 330 -5.65 22.72 -6.49
C PHE A 330 -5.14 24.15 -6.65
N ASP A 331 -3.84 24.29 -6.94
CA ASP A 331 -3.15 25.56 -7.19
C ASP A 331 -3.36 26.63 -6.10
N GLY A 332 -3.49 26.21 -4.83
CA GLY A 332 -3.68 27.13 -3.71
C GLY A 332 -5.08 27.79 -3.64
N ARG A 333 -6.04 27.38 -4.49
CA ARG A 333 -7.34 28.06 -4.65
C ARG A 333 -8.54 27.18 -4.32
N SER A 334 -8.79 26.14 -5.11
CA SER A 334 -9.95 25.28 -4.92
C SER A 334 -9.60 24.13 -3.98
N ILE A 335 -10.36 23.95 -2.90
CA ILE A 335 -10.18 22.82 -1.99
C ILE A 335 -10.40 21.51 -2.76
N ALA A 336 -9.55 20.51 -2.51
CA ALA A 336 -9.76 19.15 -2.96
C ALA A 336 -11.02 18.61 -2.30
N ALA A 337 -12.10 18.55 -3.09
CA ALA A 337 -13.42 18.23 -2.59
C ALA A 337 -14.18 17.27 -3.51
N LEU A 338 -15.07 16.49 -2.90
CA LEU A 338 -15.99 15.60 -3.60
C LEU A 338 -17.43 15.98 -3.31
N ASN A 339 -18.27 15.79 -4.31
CA ASN A 339 -19.71 15.78 -4.15
C ASN A 339 -20.14 14.46 -3.51
N LEU A 340 -21.00 14.52 -2.48
CA LEU A 340 -21.54 13.34 -1.80
C LEU A 340 -22.99 13.00 -2.19
N ASP A 341 -23.57 13.68 -3.19
CA ASP A 341 -24.80 13.20 -3.83
C ASP A 341 -24.56 11.95 -4.69
N ALA A 342 -25.64 11.33 -5.18
CA ALA A 342 -25.61 10.01 -5.83
C ALA A 342 -24.70 9.91 -7.07
N SER A 343 -24.32 11.04 -7.66
CA SER A 343 -23.43 11.09 -8.84
C SER A 343 -21.94 10.98 -8.49
N GLY A 344 -21.55 11.31 -7.25
CA GLY A 344 -20.17 11.62 -6.94
C GLY A 344 -19.63 12.77 -7.81
N GLY A 345 -18.32 13.01 -7.78
CA GLY A 345 -17.67 13.99 -8.67
C GLY A 345 -16.79 14.99 -7.92
N ILE A 346 -15.86 15.61 -8.65
CA ILE A 346 -14.90 16.57 -8.09
C ILE A 346 -15.55 17.94 -8.04
N VAL A 347 -15.45 18.57 -6.86
CA VAL A 347 -15.88 19.94 -6.64
C VAL A 347 -14.67 20.84 -6.65
N ALA A 348 -14.49 21.59 -7.73
CA ALA A 348 -13.38 22.52 -7.91
C ALA A 348 -13.69 23.48 -9.07
N ASP A 349 -12.85 24.49 -9.24
CA ASP A 349 -12.85 25.31 -10.43
C ASP A 349 -12.49 24.43 -11.64
N SER A 350 -13.39 24.38 -12.62
CA SER A 350 -13.23 23.58 -13.85
C SER A 350 -12.00 23.96 -14.67
N SER A 351 -11.46 25.17 -14.49
CA SER A 351 -10.21 25.60 -15.12
C SER A 351 -8.96 24.98 -14.46
N LEU A 352 -9.07 24.59 -13.19
CA LEU A 352 -8.00 23.92 -12.44
C LEU A 352 -8.06 22.40 -12.56
N TYR A 353 -9.26 21.85 -12.79
CA TYR A 353 -9.47 20.43 -12.96
C TYR A 353 -10.56 20.13 -13.98
N ALA A 354 -10.17 19.51 -15.11
CA ALA A 354 -11.10 19.15 -16.16
C ALA A 354 -12.15 18.15 -15.65
N GLY A 355 -13.43 18.45 -15.88
CA GLY A 355 -14.55 17.65 -15.38
C GLY A 355 -14.98 17.95 -13.94
N ALA A 356 -14.33 18.90 -13.26
CA ALA A 356 -14.84 19.41 -11.99
C ALA A 356 -16.03 20.36 -12.21
N ALA A 357 -16.92 20.42 -11.23
CA ALA A 357 -18.07 21.31 -11.21
C ALA A 357 -18.13 22.12 -9.92
N PRO A 358 -18.67 23.35 -9.94
CA PRO A 358 -18.97 24.09 -8.72
C PRO A 358 -20.02 23.36 -7.89
N ALA A 359 -19.96 23.56 -6.57
CA ALA A 359 -21.00 23.09 -5.67
C ALA A 359 -22.27 23.94 -5.77
N ARG A 360 -23.38 23.43 -5.27
CA ARG A 360 -24.64 24.17 -5.11
C ARG A 360 -24.91 24.53 -3.64
N PRO A 361 -25.55 25.67 -3.34
CA PRO A 361 -26.03 25.93 -1.98
C PRO A 361 -26.91 24.77 -1.48
N GLY A 362 -26.73 24.35 -0.21
CA GLY A 362 -27.44 23.21 0.36
C GLY A 362 -26.91 21.83 -0.04
N GLN A 363 -25.94 21.74 -0.95
CA GLN A 363 -25.30 20.48 -1.33
C GLN A 363 -24.39 19.96 -0.21
N VAL A 364 -24.25 18.63 -0.13
CA VAL A 364 -23.29 17.98 0.77
C VAL A 364 -22.00 17.72 0.02
N VAL A 365 -20.89 18.20 0.58
CA VAL A 365 -19.55 18.02 0.03
C VAL A 365 -18.61 17.41 1.06
N ARG A 366 -17.59 16.70 0.59
CA ARG A 366 -16.46 16.20 1.36
C ARG A 366 -15.22 17.00 1.05
N LEU A 367 -14.61 17.65 2.05
CA LEU A 367 -13.39 18.45 1.91
C LEU A 367 -12.21 17.72 2.55
N PHE A 368 -11.05 17.65 1.89
CA PHE A 368 -9.87 16.96 2.42
C PHE A 368 -8.83 17.91 3.00
N GLY A 369 -8.21 17.53 4.12
CA GLY A 369 -7.17 18.34 4.77
C GLY A 369 -6.31 17.57 5.77
N THR A 370 -5.51 18.28 6.55
CA THR A 370 -4.61 17.69 7.56
C THR A 370 -4.33 18.67 8.70
N GLY A 371 -3.69 18.17 9.77
CA GLY A 371 -3.18 18.98 10.89
C GLY A 371 -4.25 19.55 11.83
N PHE A 372 -5.45 18.95 11.82
CA PHE A 372 -6.58 19.33 12.69
C PHE A 372 -6.47 18.76 14.13
N GLY A 373 -5.38 18.06 14.47
CA GLY A 373 -5.16 17.52 15.81
C GLY A 373 -5.50 16.04 15.94
N TYR A 374 -5.95 15.61 17.12
CA TYR A 374 -6.25 14.20 17.42
C TYR A 374 -7.71 13.83 17.13
N SER A 375 -7.93 12.55 16.82
CA SER A 375 -9.25 11.93 16.71
C SER A 375 -9.61 11.13 17.97
N ASP A 376 -10.86 10.67 18.04
CA ASP A 376 -11.35 9.66 18.98
C ASP A 376 -11.95 8.46 18.21
N PRO A 377 -11.40 7.23 18.35
CA PRO A 377 -10.17 6.90 19.08
C PRO A 377 -8.91 7.55 18.50
N VAL A 378 -7.84 7.60 19.29
CA VAL A 378 -6.54 8.16 18.89
C VAL A 378 -5.77 7.16 18.03
N PHE A 379 -5.30 7.60 16.87
CA PHE A 379 -4.39 6.87 16.00
C PHE A 379 -2.95 7.40 16.12
N GLN A 380 -1.99 6.49 16.15
CA GLN A 380 -0.55 6.80 16.17
C GLN A 380 -0.04 7.13 14.76
N PRO A 381 1.08 7.87 14.64
CA PRO A 381 1.67 8.15 13.34
C PRO A 381 1.92 6.88 12.52
N GLY A 382 1.40 6.88 11.29
CA GLY A 382 1.51 5.81 10.29
C GLY A 382 0.33 4.84 10.29
N GLU A 383 -0.53 4.85 11.31
CA GLU A 383 -1.68 3.94 11.38
C GLU A 383 -2.81 4.38 10.44
N PHE A 384 -3.40 3.40 9.74
CA PHE A 384 -4.57 3.64 8.91
C PHE A 384 -5.83 3.69 9.78
N PRO A 385 -6.59 4.80 9.72
CA PRO A 385 -7.83 4.94 10.47
C PRO A 385 -8.89 3.92 10.05
N PHE A 386 -9.64 3.41 11.03
CA PHE A 386 -10.82 2.58 10.84
C PHE A 386 -11.99 3.12 11.69
N ASP A 387 -13.22 2.65 11.43
CA ASP A 387 -14.46 3.07 12.14
C ASP A 387 -14.80 4.57 12.09
N SER A 388 -14.20 5.32 11.15
CA SER A 388 -14.46 6.76 10.93
C SER A 388 -14.30 7.59 12.21
N PRO A 389 -13.07 7.73 12.74
CA PRO A 389 -12.84 8.38 14.02
C PRO A 389 -12.98 9.90 13.88
N ARG A 390 -13.78 10.52 14.75
CA ARG A 390 -14.08 11.96 14.69
C ARG A 390 -12.99 12.78 15.35
N ILE A 391 -12.84 14.03 14.92
CA ILE A 391 -11.96 15.00 15.58
C ILE A 391 -12.37 15.17 17.06
N ARG A 392 -11.38 15.16 17.96
CA ARG A 392 -11.61 15.21 19.41
C ARG A 392 -11.80 16.63 19.93
N ASP A 393 -10.99 17.55 19.42
CA ASP A 393 -10.86 18.89 19.97
C ASP A 393 -11.89 19.86 19.34
N PRO A 394 -12.40 20.86 20.09
CA PRO A 394 -13.43 21.77 19.60
C PRO A 394 -12.94 22.68 18.47
N PHE A 395 -13.84 23.01 17.55
CA PHE A 395 -13.58 23.87 16.40
C PHE A 395 -14.79 24.75 16.05
N THR A 396 -14.55 25.80 15.27
CA THR A 396 -15.61 26.52 14.55
C THR A 396 -15.42 26.38 13.04
N LEU A 397 -16.51 26.44 12.28
CA LEU A 397 -16.51 26.37 10.83
C LEU A 397 -17.34 27.52 10.24
N THR A 398 -16.76 28.23 9.29
CA THR A 398 -17.48 29.18 8.44
C THR A 398 -17.27 28.85 6.96
N ILE A 399 -18.30 29.08 6.15
CA ILE A 399 -18.23 28.96 4.70
C ILE A 399 -18.81 30.25 4.09
N GLY A 400 -18.01 30.96 3.30
CA GLY A 400 -18.37 32.28 2.77
C GLY A 400 -18.61 33.32 3.87
N GLY A 401 -17.98 33.14 5.04
CA GLY A 401 -18.21 33.97 6.23
C GLY A 401 -19.48 33.62 7.02
N ILE A 402 -20.29 32.65 6.56
CA ILE A 402 -21.50 32.19 7.24
C ILE A 402 -21.11 31.07 8.22
N PRO A 403 -21.43 31.18 9.53
CA PRO A 403 -21.24 30.08 10.48
C PRO A 403 -22.06 28.85 10.06
N VAL A 404 -21.42 27.68 10.06
CA VAL A 404 -22.10 26.41 9.76
C VAL A 404 -22.67 25.81 11.05
N ALA A 405 -23.95 25.43 11.02
CA ALA A 405 -24.61 24.81 12.17
C ALA A 405 -24.08 23.40 12.43
N ALA A 406 -24.07 22.95 13.68
CA ALA A 406 -23.59 21.61 14.05
C ALA A 406 -24.33 20.47 13.32
N ALA A 407 -25.62 20.65 13.04
CA ALA A 407 -26.43 19.67 12.29
C ALA A 407 -26.01 19.54 10.81
N ASP A 408 -25.34 20.54 10.26
CA ASP A 408 -24.84 20.53 8.88
C ASP A 408 -23.41 19.99 8.78
N ILE A 409 -22.74 19.73 9.90
CA ILE A 409 -21.43 19.05 9.97
C ILE A 409 -21.69 17.55 10.14
N LEU A 410 -21.82 16.85 9.02
CA LEU A 410 -22.19 15.44 8.98
C LEU A 410 -21.05 14.55 9.50
N PHE A 411 -19.81 14.89 9.16
CA PHE A 411 -18.61 14.22 9.65
C PHE A 411 -17.41 15.16 9.64
N PHE A 412 -16.55 15.06 10.65
CA PHE A 412 -15.21 15.65 10.60
C PHE A 412 -14.24 14.76 11.38
N GLY A 413 -13.27 14.18 10.70
CA GLY A 413 -12.39 13.17 11.29
C GLY A 413 -11.38 12.61 10.31
N LEU A 414 -10.64 11.58 10.74
CA LEU A 414 -9.62 10.97 9.89
C LEU A 414 -10.25 10.13 8.77
N SER A 415 -9.61 10.17 7.61
CA SER A 415 -9.93 9.33 6.46
C SER A 415 -9.20 7.99 6.54
N GLY A 416 -9.92 6.88 6.37
CA GLY A 416 -9.31 5.55 6.28
C GLY A 416 -8.49 5.30 5.00
N SER A 417 -8.33 6.31 4.13
CA SER A 417 -7.55 6.20 2.89
C SER A 417 -6.06 6.46 3.09
N ALA A 418 -5.65 7.23 4.09
CA ALA A 418 -4.24 7.48 4.41
C ALA A 418 -4.07 7.98 5.87
N PRO A 419 -2.97 7.62 6.56
CA PRO A 419 -2.63 8.19 7.87
C PRO A 419 -2.51 9.72 7.79
N GLY A 420 -3.04 10.42 8.80
CA GLY A 420 -2.94 11.90 8.90
C GLY A 420 -3.81 12.69 7.92
N LEU A 421 -4.55 12.03 7.02
CA LEU A 421 -5.54 12.66 6.16
C LEU A 421 -6.86 12.79 6.90
N PHE A 422 -7.44 13.98 6.89
CA PHE A 422 -8.78 14.25 7.40
C PHE A 422 -9.75 14.49 6.25
N HIS A 423 -11.04 14.24 6.51
CA HIS A 423 -12.10 14.79 5.68
C HIS A 423 -13.24 15.39 6.51
N LEU A 424 -13.87 16.42 5.95
CA LEU A 424 -15.03 17.13 6.49
C LEU A 424 -16.21 16.95 5.52
N ASP A 425 -17.24 16.23 5.95
CA ASP A 425 -18.51 16.14 5.25
C ASP A 425 -19.45 17.20 5.79
N VAL A 426 -19.82 18.15 4.93
CA VAL A 426 -20.58 19.32 5.34
C VAL A 426 -21.66 19.64 4.32
N ARG A 427 -22.85 20.00 4.82
CA ARG A 427 -23.90 20.64 4.02
C ARG A 427 -23.59 22.12 3.89
N LEU A 428 -23.43 22.59 2.66
CA LEU A 428 -23.15 24.00 2.36
C LEU A 428 -24.34 24.89 2.78
N PRO A 429 -24.11 26.06 3.42
CA PRO A 429 -25.19 26.97 3.77
C PRO A 429 -26.07 27.33 2.55
N ALA A 430 -27.39 27.22 2.71
CA ALA A 430 -28.34 27.51 1.63
C ALA A 430 -28.31 28.98 1.16
N ALA A 431 -27.82 29.88 2.01
CA ALA A 431 -27.70 31.30 1.73
C ALA A 431 -26.41 31.69 0.98
N LEU A 432 -25.55 30.72 0.61
CA LEU A 432 -24.32 31.04 -0.11
C LEU A 432 -24.61 31.73 -1.46
N PRO A 433 -23.93 32.84 -1.78
CA PRO A 433 -23.99 33.44 -3.10
C PRO A 433 -23.17 32.62 -4.11
N ASP A 434 -23.40 32.88 -5.39
CA ASP A 434 -22.54 32.40 -6.47
C ASP A 434 -21.14 33.01 -6.32
N GLY A 435 -20.11 32.23 -6.59
CA GLY A 435 -18.70 32.64 -6.48
C GLY A 435 -17.87 31.71 -5.60
N ASP A 436 -16.66 32.15 -5.25
CA ASP A 436 -15.75 31.35 -4.43
C ASP A 436 -15.96 31.62 -2.93
N ALA A 437 -16.53 30.64 -2.23
CA ALA A 437 -16.77 30.73 -0.80
C ALA A 437 -15.53 30.24 -0.02
N ALA A 438 -14.96 31.12 0.82
CA ALA A 438 -13.86 30.74 1.71
C ALA A 438 -14.34 29.74 2.77
N VAL A 439 -13.58 28.68 3.00
CA VAL A 439 -13.84 27.69 4.05
C VAL A 439 -12.80 27.89 5.15
N VAL A 440 -13.26 28.25 6.34
CA VAL A 440 -12.38 28.52 7.49
C VAL A 440 -12.76 27.63 8.65
N VAL A 441 -11.83 26.75 9.02
CA VAL A 441 -11.87 26.00 10.29
C VAL A 441 -10.92 26.69 11.28
N ARG A 442 -11.40 26.98 12.48
CA ARG A 442 -10.60 27.57 13.57
C ARG A 442 -10.52 26.61 14.75
N MET A 443 -9.30 26.38 15.23
CA MET A 443 -9.00 25.48 16.36
C MET A 443 -7.86 26.04 17.19
N GLY A 444 -8.02 26.14 18.51
CA GLY A 444 -6.96 26.63 19.40
C GLY A 444 -6.37 27.99 19.02
N GLY A 445 -7.17 28.87 18.40
CA GLY A 445 -6.72 30.18 17.91
C GLY A 445 -6.00 30.17 16.56
N VAL A 446 -5.83 29.01 15.92
CA VAL A 446 -5.23 28.86 14.59
C VAL A 446 -6.32 28.60 13.55
N GLU A 447 -6.15 29.14 12.34
CA GLU A 447 -7.08 28.98 11.23
C GLU A 447 -6.43 28.21 10.07
N THR A 448 -7.28 27.58 9.25
CA THR A 448 -6.91 27.08 7.92
C THR A 448 -6.39 28.20 7.03
N GLN A 449 -5.63 27.85 6.00
CA GLN A 449 -4.97 28.84 5.16
C GLN A 449 -5.96 29.78 4.46
N ALA A 450 -5.55 31.04 4.30
CA ALA A 450 -6.24 31.97 3.42
C ALA A 450 -6.24 31.43 1.99
N GLY A 451 -7.34 31.63 1.26
CA GLY A 451 -7.48 31.17 -0.12
C GLY A 451 -8.01 29.75 -0.27
N ALA A 452 -8.21 28.98 0.81
CA ALA A 452 -8.96 27.73 0.76
C ALA A 452 -10.45 28.02 0.47
N LYS A 453 -10.87 27.82 -0.78
CA LYS A 453 -12.23 28.14 -1.23
C LYS A 453 -12.91 26.96 -1.90
N ILE A 454 -14.23 27.01 -1.92
CA ILE A 454 -15.08 26.14 -2.74
C ILE A 454 -15.87 27.01 -3.73
N PRO A 455 -15.84 26.70 -5.04
CA PRO A 455 -16.66 27.41 -6.01
C PRO A 455 -18.12 26.99 -5.87
N VAL A 456 -19.03 27.98 -5.86
CA VAL A 456 -20.47 27.79 -5.68
C VAL A 456 -21.24 28.42 -6.85
N ARG A 457 -22.22 27.69 -7.39
CA ARG A 457 -23.19 28.18 -8.38
C ARG A 457 -24.56 27.55 -8.13
N ARG A 458 -25.64 28.32 -8.33
CA ARG A 458 -27.02 27.84 -8.16
C ARG A 458 -27.50 26.94 -9.28
#